data_AF-A0A409VWQ6-F1
#
_entry.id   AF-A0A409VWQ6-F1
#
_cell.length_a   1.000
_cell.length_b   1.000
_cell.length_c   1.000
_cell.angle_alpha   90.00
_cell.angle_beta   90.00
_cell.angle_gamma   90.00
#
_symmetry.space_group_name_H-M   'P 1'
#
loop_
_entity.id
_entity.type
_entity.pdbx_description
1 polymer ?
#
loop_
_entity_poly.entity_id
_entity_poly.type
_entity_poly.pdbx_seq_one_letter_code
_entity_poly.pdbx_strand_id
1 'polypeptide(L)'
;MSPTTAATKKRKSDTDGAAASKKAKLAEDTVAKQTVEGILSDASNFVLPGTEKDTRALILQLSKYARNLEQEVDSYKPKEKSPKELEAAADKLANVVRSGIKKQMGWKPSCKTGGAKWLYDGVCSDPAIFGKMLGLEGPPTFKMKKIPSEEFENLIGHIGASVRYSNLRLTSDVNVKWDPEEGTFKFSGSYGI
;
A
#
# COMPACT_ATOMS: atom_id res chain seq x y z
N MET A 1 24.28 -47.40 -36.47
CA MET A 1 24.18 -46.38 -35.41
C MET A 1 22.94 -45.56 -35.69
N SER A 2 21.88 -45.78 -34.91
CA SER A 2 20.55 -45.19 -35.11
C SER A 2 20.31 -44.15 -34.01
N PRO A 3 19.84 -42.92 -34.33
CA PRO A 3 19.39 -42.00 -33.30
C PRO A 3 17.87 -42.14 -33.06
N THR A 4 17.53 -42.47 -31.82
CA THR A 4 16.20 -42.63 -31.25
C THR A 4 15.43 -41.31 -31.20
N THR A 5 14.21 -41.30 -31.73
CA THR A 5 13.24 -40.20 -31.64
C THR A 5 12.56 -40.21 -30.26
N ALA A 6 12.73 -39.16 -29.46
CA ALA A 6 12.06 -39.01 -28.17
C ALA A 6 10.68 -38.34 -28.35
N ALA A 7 9.61 -39.10 -28.13
CA ALA A 7 8.24 -38.60 -28.12
C ALA A 7 7.94 -37.86 -26.79
N THR A 8 7.65 -36.56 -26.86
CA THR A 8 7.22 -35.76 -25.70
C THR A 8 5.72 -35.97 -25.45
N LYS A 9 5.37 -36.69 -24.37
CA LYS A 9 4.00 -36.76 -23.85
C LYS A 9 3.56 -35.38 -23.35
N LYS A 10 2.67 -34.70 -24.08
CA LYS A 10 1.91 -33.53 -23.59
C LYS A 10 1.01 -33.99 -22.43
N ARG A 11 1.21 -33.43 -21.23
CA ARG A 11 0.25 -33.50 -20.12
C ARG A 11 -0.99 -32.68 -20.49
N LYS A 12 -2.16 -33.30 -20.44
CA LYS A 12 -3.48 -32.65 -20.51
C LYS A 12 -3.77 -32.09 -19.11
N SER A 13 -3.80 -30.77 -18.96
CA SER A 13 -4.25 -30.12 -17.72
C SER A 13 -5.74 -29.84 -17.83
N ASP A 14 -6.56 -30.60 -17.09
CA ASP A 14 -7.96 -30.29 -16.83
C ASP A 14 -8.07 -28.92 -16.16
N THR A 15 -8.41 -27.90 -16.96
CA THR A 15 -8.66 -26.52 -16.50
C THR A 15 -10.12 -26.10 -16.68
N ASP A 16 -10.95 -26.96 -17.27
CA ASP A 16 -12.34 -26.63 -17.61
C ASP A 16 -13.28 -26.56 -16.38
N GLY A 17 -12.98 -27.30 -15.30
CA GLY A 17 -13.82 -27.31 -14.10
C GLY A 17 -13.69 -26.07 -13.19
N ALA A 18 -12.51 -25.43 -13.16
CA ALA A 18 -12.22 -24.32 -12.26
C ALA A 18 -12.79 -22.98 -12.74
N ALA A 19 -12.90 -22.79 -14.06
CA ALA A 19 -13.49 -21.59 -14.65
C ALA A 19 -15.02 -21.60 -14.52
N ALA A 20 -15.66 -22.75 -14.72
CA ALA A 20 -17.11 -22.92 -14.59
C ALA A 20 -17.59 -22.68 -13.14
N SER A 21 -16.85 -23.18 -12.15
CA SER A 21 -17.17 -23.01 -10.73
C SER A 21 -16.99 -21.57 -10.23
N LYS A 22 -15.99 -20.82 -10.71
CA LYS A 22 -15.87 -19.38 -10.44
C LYS A 22 -17.02 -18.56 -11.05
N LYS A 23 -17.43 -18.90 -12.28
CA LYS A 23 -18.51 -18.18 -12.98
C LYS A 23 -19.88 -18.44 -12.32
N ALA A 24 -20.12 -19.65 -11.85
CA ALA A 24 -21.31 -20.00 -11.07
C ALA A 24 -21.34 -19.28 -9.71
N LYS A 25 -20.20 -19.23 -9.00
CA LYS A 25 -20.08 -18.49 -7.72
C LYS A 25 -20.41 -16.99 -7.90
N LEU A 26 -19.87 -16.37 -8.95
CA LEU A 26 -20.14 -14.95 -9.24
C LEU A 26 -21.63 -14.66 -9.51
N ALA A 27 -22.31 -15.57 -10.19
CA ALA A 27 -23.74 -15.45 -10.47
C ALA A 27 -24.59 -15.59 -9.21
N GLU A 28 -24.28 -16.55 -8.34
CA GLU A 28 -24.95 -16.72 -7.04
C GLU A 28 -24.77 -15.50 -6.12
N ASP A 29 -23.55 -14.93 -6.08
CA ASP A 29 -23.24 -13.73 -5.30
C ASP A 29 -23.99 -12.50 -5.84
N THR A 30 -24.15 -12.37 -7.16
CA THR A 30 -24.88 -11.25 -7.79
C THR A 30 -26.37 -11.30 -7.43
N VAL A 31 -26.98 -12.48 -7.45
CA VAL A 31 -28.38 -12.67 -7.06
C VAL A 31 -28.58 -12.40 -5.57
N ALA A 32 -27.65 -12.87 -4.71
CA ALA A 32 -27.70 -12.62 -3.28
C ALA A 32 -27.58 -11.11 -2.98
N LYS A 33 -26.68 -10.41 -3.67
CA LYS A 33 -26.52 -8.96 -3.55
C LYS A 33 -27.79 -8.19 -3.93
N GLN A 34 -28.39 -8.49 -5.07
CA GLN A 34 -29.64 -7.87 -5.50
C GLN A 34 -30.79 -8.13 -4.52
N THR A 35 -30.83 -9.34 -3.95
CA THR A 35 -31.82 -9.71 -2.93
C THR A 35 -31.63 -8.87 -1.66
N VAL A 36 -30.39 -8.72 -1.19
CA VAL A 36 -30.08 -7.88 -0.02
C VAL A 36 -30.41 -6.41 -0.29
N GLU A 37 -30.02 -5.86 -1.44
CA GLU A 37 -30.37 -4.49 -1.83
C GLU A 37 -31.89 -4.29 -1.89
N GLY A 38 -32.63 -5.25 -2.44
CA GLY A 38 -34.09 -5.25 -2.44
C GLY A 38 -34.68 -5.23 -1.04
N ILE A 39 -34.24 -6.13 -0.15
CA ILE A 39 -34.67 -6.21 1.25
C ILE A 39 -34.37 -4.90 2.00
N LEU A 40 -33.19 -4.32 1.79
CA LEU A 40 -32.79 -3.07 2.46
C LEU A 40 -33.57 -1.86 1.93
N SER A 41 -33.93 -1.86 0.64
CA SER A 41 -34.68 -0.78 0.02
C SER A 41 -36.17 -0.76 0.40
N ASP A 42 -36.75 -1.93 0.68
CA ASP A 42 -38.16 -2.06 1.05
C ASP A 42 -38.39 -3.26 2.00
N ALA A 43 -37.91 -3.10 3.23
CA ALA A 43 -37.97 -4.16 4.24
C ALA A 43 -39.41 -4.53 4.64
N SER A 44 -40.35 -3.58 4.54
CA SER A 44 -41.74 -3.76 4.98
C SER A 44 -42.56 -4.60 4.00
N ASN A 45 -42.22 -4.58 2.71
CA ASN A 45 -42.90 -5.35 1.67
C ASN A 45 -42.15 -6.62 1.25
N PHE A 46 -41.05 -6.97 1.94
CA PHE A 46 -40.33 -8.19 1.64
C PHE A 46 -41.13 -9.43 2.04
N VAL A 47 -41.48 -10.24 1.04
CA VAL A 47 -42.24 -11.48 1.22
C VAL A 47 -41.30 -12.68 1.15
N LEU A 48 -41.36 -13.53 2.17
CA LEU A 48 -40.64 -14.81 2.17
C LEU A 48 -41.21 -15.73 1.08
N PRO A 49 -40.36 -16.50 0.37
CA PRO A 49 -40.83 -17.50 -0.58
C PRO A 49 -41.84 -18.45 0.07
N GLY A 50 -42.96 -18.70 -0.61
CA GLY A 50 -44.10 -19.43 -0.05
C GLY A 50 -43.84 -20.92 0.25
N THR A 51 -42.68 -21.46 -0.14
CA THR A 51 -42.29 -22.83 0.20
C THR A 51 -41.12 -22.85 1.19
N GLU A 52 -41.17 -23.82 2.10
CA GLU A 52 -40.10 -24.05 3.07
C GLU A 52 -38.75 -24.34 2.39
N LYS A 53 -38.78 -25.03 1.25
CA LYS A 53 -37.60 -25.38 0.46
C LYS A 53 -36.92 -24.12 -0.11
N ASP A 54 -37.70 -23.21 -0.69
CA ASP A 54 -37.17 -21.99 -1.30
C ASP A 54 -36.69 -21.01 -0.23
N THR A 55 -37.37 -20.94 0.91
CA THR A 55 -36.92 -20.17 2.06
C THR A 55 -35.58 -20.68 2.60
N ARG A 56 -35.41 -22.00 2.73
CA ARG A 56 -34.12 -22.60 3.13
C ARG A 56 -33.01 -22.32 2.12
N ALA A 57 -33.31 -22.39 0.83
CA ALA A 57 -32.35 -22.08 -0.24
C ALA A 57 -31.90 -20.61 -0.18
N LEU A 58 -32.86 -19.69 0.02
CA LEU A 58 -32.61 -18.26 0.18
C LEU A 58 -31.70 -17.96 1.39
N ILE A 59 -32.02 -18.53 2.56
CA ILE A 59 -31.22 -18.37 3.78
C ILE A 59 -29.79 -18.88 3.54
N LEU A 60 -29.65 -20.04 2.89
CA LEU A 60 -28.35 -20.64 2.61
C LEU A 60 -27.52 -19.77 1.65
N GLN A 61 -28.16 -19.19 0.63
CA GLN A 61 -27.53 -18.28 -0.31
C GLN A 61 -27.07 -16.98 0.38
N LEU A 62 -27.93 -16.37 1.20
CA LEU A 62 -27.57 -15.19 2.00
C LEU A 62 -26.44 -15.49 2.99
N SER A 63 -26.47 -16.66 3.65
CA SER A 63 -25.41 -17.07 4.59
C SER A 63 -24.06 -17.24 3.90
N LYS A 64 -24.04 -17.83 2.69
CA LYS A 64 -22.84 -17.94 1.87
C LYS A 64 -22.31 -16.58 1.46
N TYR A 65 -23.20 -15.68 1.02
CA TYR A 65 -22.84 -14.33 0.61
C TYR A 65 -22.27 -13.53 1.78
N ALA A 66 -22.90 -13.56 2.95
CA ALA A 66 -22.40 -12.92 4.17
C ALA A 66 -21.00 -13.42 4.54
N ARG A 67 -20.76 -14.74 4.51
CA ARG A 67 -19.44 -15.32 4.80
C ARG A 67 -18.38 -14.94 3.75
N ASN A 68 -18.78 -14.79 2.49
CA ASN A 68 -17.89 -14.34 1.41
C ASN A 68 -17.52 -12.86 1.60
N LEU A 69 -18.48 -12.02 1.97
CA LEU A 69 -18.23 -10.62 2.34
C LEU A 69 -17.34 -10.49 3.57
N GLU A 70 -17.55 -11.30 4.61
CA GLU A 70 -16.67 -11.32 5.79
C GLU A 70 -15.22 -11.66 5.40
N GLN A 71 -15.03 -12.63 4.52
CA GLN A 71 -13.70 -12.97 4.00
C GLN A 71 -13.09 -11.85 3.15
N GLU A 72 -13.92 -11.15 2.37
CA GLU A 72 -13.47 -10.01 1.57
C GLU A 72 -13.08 -8.84 2.49
N VAL A 73 -13.90 -8.51 3.48
CA VAL A 73 -13.61 -7.49 4.50
C VAL A 73 -12.35 -7.84 5.29
N ASP A 74 -12.17 -9.09 5.69
CA ASP A 74 -10.94 -9.56 6.35
C ASP A 74 -9.71 -9.47 5.44
N SER A 75 -9.89 -9.57 4.12
CA SER A 75 -8.80 -9.33 3.16
C SER A 75 -8.43 -7.86 3.03
N TYR A 76 -9.37 -6.94 3.29
CA TYR A 76 -9.13 -5.50 3.33
C TYR A 76 -8.65 -5.00 4.69
N LYS A 77 -8.88 -5.75 5.78
CA LYS A 77 -8.28 -5.42 7.08
C LYS A 77 -6.76 -5.41 6.92
N PRO A 78 -6.06 -4.33 7.30
CA PRO A 78 -4.62 -4.31 7.30
C PRO A 78 -4.13 -5.46 8.17
N LYS A 79 -3.56 -6.50 7.57
CA LYS A 79 -2.81 -7.51 8.33
C LYS A 79 -1.76 -6.73 9.10
N GLU A 80 -1.77 -6.85 10.43
CA GLU A 80 -0.71 -6.33 11.28
C GLU A 80 0.60 -6.89 10.74
N LYS A 81 1.33 -6.06 10.00
CA LYS A 81 2.59 -6.48 9.39
C LYS A 81 3.49 -6.94 10.51
N SER A 82 4.14 -8.07 10.32
CA SER A 82 5.11 -8.53 11.30
C SER A 82 6.18 -7.45 11.49
N PRO A 83 6.81 -7.35 12.68
CA PRO A 83 7.82 -6.32 12.95
C PRO A 83 8.94 -6.27 11.89
N LYS A 84 9.33 -7.43 11.34
CA LYS A 84 10.32 -7.54 10.26
C LYS A 84 9.83 -6.99 8.92
N GLU A 85 8.56 -7.17 8.60
CA GLU A 85 7.97 -6.61 7.38
C GLU A 85 7.81 -5.09 7.49
N LEU A 86 7.52 -4.57 8.68
CA LEU A 86 7.50 -3.13 8.95
C LEU A 86 8.88 -2.52 8.75
N GLU A 87 9.93 -3.14 9.28
CA GLU A 87 11.31 -2.69 9.11
C GLU A 87 11.74 -2.71 7.63
N ALA A 88 11.50 -3.82 6.94
CA ALA A 88 11.84 -3.92 5.52
C ALA A 88 11.06 -2.91 4.65
N ALA A 89 9.82 -2.59 5.02
CA ALA A 89 9.03 -1.58 4.32
C ALA A 89 9.49 -0.15 4.65
N ALA A 90 9.86 0.12 5.90
CA ALA A 90 10.45 1.39 6.33
C ALA A 90 11.79 1.65 5.61
N ASP A 91 12.66 0.65 5.50
CA ASP A 91 13.93 0.75 4.75
C ASP A 91 13.70 1.03 3.26
N LYS A 92 12.70 0.37 2.65
CA LYS A 92 12.32 0.66 1.27
C LYS A 92 11.83 2.09 1.11
N LEU A 93 11.00 2.56 2.05
CA LEU A 93 10.51 3.93 2.04
C LEU A 93 11.65 4.95 2.20
N ALA A 94 12.56 4.72 3.17
CA ALA A 94 13.76 5.54 3.37
C ALA A 94 14.61 5.61 2.10
N ASN A 95 14.83 4.48 1.42
CA ASN A 95 15.57 4.43 0.16
C ASN A 95 14.90 5.24 -0.96
N VAL A 96 13.58 5.17 -1.08
CA VAL A 96 12.80 5.96 -2.05
C VAL A 96 12.90 7.44 -1.75
N VAL A 97 12.67 7.84 -0.49
CA VAL A 97 12.78 9.23 -0.02
C VAL A 97 14.18 9.79 -0.30
N ARG A 98 15.22 9.09 0.16
CA ARG A 98 16.63 9.49 -0.03
C ARG A 98 16.95 9.67 -1.51
N SER A 99 16.53 8.72 -2.35
CA SER A 99 16.77 8.79 -3.80
C SER A 99 16.01 9.94 -4.45
N GLY A 100 14.77 10.19 -4.00
CA GLY A 100 13.94 11.31 -4.45
C GLY A 100 14.55 12.66 -4.12
N ILE A 101 15.00 12.86 -2.87
CA ILE A 101 15.66 14.09 -2.44
C ILE A 101 16.96 14.31 -3.22
N LYS A 102 17.81 13.28 -3.35
CA LYS A 102 19.07 13.38 -4.11
C LYS A 102 18.86 13.81 -5.56
N LYS A 103 17.79 13.33 -6.22
CA LYS A 103 17.45 13.75 -7.59
C LYS A 103 17.12 15.23 -7.72
N GLN A 104 16.66 15.87 -6.64
CA GLN A 104 16.39 17.31 -6.62
C GLN A 104 17.62 18.17 -6.31
N MET A 105 18.74 17.56 -5.87
CA MET A 105 19.98 18.25 -5.49
C MET A 105 20.86 18.55 -6.71
N GLY A 106 20.44 19.51 -7.53
CA GLY A 106 21.27 20.07 -8.60
C GLY A 106 22.08 21.29 -8.14
N TRP A 107 23.23 21.54 -8.77
CA TRP A 107 23.97 22.78 -8.52
C TRP A 107 23.12 24.02 -8.85
N LYS A 108 23.08 24.98 -7.94
CA LYS A 108 22.45 26.29 -8.09
C LYS A 108 23.40 27.37 -7.55
N PRO A 109 23.35 28.63 -8.03
CA PRO A 109 24.14 29.71 -7.44
C PRO A 109 23.94 29.87 -5.92
N SER A 110 22.72 29.65 -5.43
CA SER A 110 22.37 29.68 -3.99
C SER A 110 23.00 28.54 -3.18
N CYS A 111 23.56 27.50 -3.80
CA CYS A 111 24.32 26.47 -3.10
C CYS A 111 25.60 27.03 -2.45
N LYS A 112 26.15 28.14 -2.98
CA LYS A 112 27.34 28.81 -2.41
C LYS A 112 27.09 29.36 -1.02
N THR A 113 25.85 29.78 -0.74
CA THR A 113 25.43 30.31 0.56
C THR A 113 24.62 29.28 1.37
N GLY A 114 24.57 28.02 0.93
CA GLY A 114 23.77 26.98 1.59
C GLY A 114 22.25 27.18 1.50
N GLY A 115 21.77 28.05 0.62
CA GLY A 115 20.37 28.50 0.58
C GLY A 115 19.48 27.78 -0.43
N ALA A 116 19.98 26.80 -1.18
CA ALA A 116 19.20 26.13 -2.22
C ALA A 116 18.09 25.27 -1.60
N LYS A 117 16.84 25.54 -1.94
CA LYS A 117 15.68 24.82 -1.38
C LYS A 117 15.37 23.53 -2.12
N TRP A 118 14.83 22.58 -1.37
CA TRP A 118 14.28 21.31 -1.85
C TRP A 118 12.97 21.00 -1.13
N LEU A 119 12.09 20.27 -1.81
CA LEU A 119 10.79 19.84 -1.31
C LEU A 119 10.49 18.48 -1.93
N TYR A 120 10.44 17.46 -1.09
CA TYR A 120 10.07 16.11 -1.50
C TYR A 120 8.73 15.74 -0.89
N ASP A 121 7.79 15.33 -1.72
CA ASP A 121 6.49 14.81 -1.37
C ASP A 121 6.41 13.30 -1.63
N GLY A 122 5.66 12.60 -0.78
CA GLY A 122 5.47 11.17 -0.90
C GLY A 122 4.18 10.71 -0.26
N VAL A 123 3.82 9.46 -0.54
CA VAL A 123 2.64 8.79 0.00
C VAL A 123 3.09 7.55 0.75
N CYS A 124 2.56 7.35 1.94
CA CYS A 124 2.70 6.15 2.74
C CYS A 124 1.33 5.79 3.32
N SER A 125 0.68 4.76 2.78
CA SER A 125 -0.66 4.36 3.23
C SER A 125 -0.71 3.80 4.65
N ASP A 126 0.46 3.47 5.23
CA ASP A 126 0.56 2.86 6.55
C ASP A 126 1.35 3.78 7.50
N PRO A 127 0.66 4.46 8.43
CA PRO A 127 1.30 5.36 9.39
C PRO A 127 2.40 4.69 10.22
N ALA A 128 2.28 3.39 10.52
CA ALA A 128 3.27 2.68 11.33
C ALA A 128 4.60 2.52 10.58
N ILE A 129 4.57 2.34 9.25
CA ILE A 129 5.79 2.28 8.42
C ILE A 129 6.49 3.64 8.44
N PHE A 130 5.75 4.73 8.25
CA PHE A 130 6.33 6.06 8.26
C PHE A 130 6.89 6.42 9.64
N GLY A 131 6.18 6.05 10.72
CA GLY A 131 6.67 6.19 12.09
C GLY A 131 7.97 5.42 12.32
N LYS A 132 8.00 4.14 11.93
CA LYS A 132 9.20 3.29 12.04
C LYS A 132 10.38 3.83 11.23
N MET A 133 10.14 4.37 10.02
CA MET A 133 11.16 5.02 9.19
C MET A 133 11.78 6.23 9.90
N LEU A 134 10.98 6.98 10.66
CA LEU A 134 11.46 8.12 11.46
C LEU A 134 11.96 7.71 12.86
N GLY A 135 12.10 6.41 13.13
CA GLY A 135 12.55 5.91 14.44
C GLY A 135 11.55 6.12 15.57
N LEU A 136 10.25 6.30 15.27
CA LEU A 136 9.19 6.43 16.27
C LEU A 136 8.71 5.04 16.72
N GLU A 137 8.32 4.90 17.99
CA GLU A 137 7.73 3.68 18.56
C GLU A 137 6.25 3.46 18.16
N GLY A 138 5.78 4.15 17.11
CA GLY A 138 4.41 4.04 16.63
C GLY A 138 4.09 5.03 15.51
N PRO A 139 2.80 5.15 15.12
CA PRO A 139 2.34 6.14 14.16
C PRO A 139 2.72 7.57 14.56
N PRO A 140 3.00 8.47 13.60
CA PRO A 140 3.27 9.88 13.91
C PRO A 140 2.07 10.53 14.59
N THR A 141 2.33 11.19 15.71
CA THR A 141 1.33 11.99 16.44
C THR A 141 1.36 13.47 16.07
N PHE A 142 2.32 13.88 15.24
CA PHE A 142 2.51 15.26 14.83
C PHE A 142 2.03 15.50 13.41
N LYS A 143 1.47 16.70 13.16
CA LYS A 143 1.21 17.21 11.81
C LYS A 143 2.49 17.77 11.16
N MET A 144 3.36 18.37 11.97
CA MET A 144 4.63 18.92 11.52
C MET A 144 5.68 18.81 12.62
N LYS A 145 6.90 18.40 12.26
CA LYS A 145 8.05 18.30 13.16
C LYS A 145 9.30 18.77 12.42
N LYS A 146 10.18 19.44 13.14
CA LYS A 146 11.50 19.83 12.64
C LYS A 146 12.52 18.81 13.16
N ILE A 147 13.32 18.25 12.27
CA ILE A 147 14.36 17.25 12.60
C ILE A 147 15.72 17.83 12.18
N PRO A 148 16.74 17.82 13.05
CA PRO A 148 18.10 18.18 12.69
C PRO A 148 18.58 17.38 11.47
N SER A 149 19.35 18.01 10.59
CA SER A 149 19.82 17.36 9.35
C SER A 149 20.60 16.07 9.60
N GLU A 150 21.48 16.05 10.60
CA GLU A 150 22.26 14.87 10.99
C GLU A 150 21.37 13.73 11.50
N GLU A 151 20.39 14.02 12.35
CA GLU A 151 19.42 13.03 12.83
C GLU A 151 18.60 12.47 11.67
N PHE A 152 18.17 13.33 10.74
CA PHE A 152 17.45 12.90 9.55
C PHE A 152 18.31 11.97 8.67
N GLU A 153 19.58 12.30 8.43
CA GLU A 153 20.50 11.43 7.69
C GLU A 153 20.80 10.11 8.41
N ASN A 154 20.81 10.09 9.74
CA ASN A 154 20.94 8.85 10.51
C ASN A 154 19.72 7.93 10.34
N LEU A 155 18.51 8.51 10.21
CA LEU A 155 17.27 7.76 10.04
C LEU A 155 17.09 7.22 8.62
N ILE A 156 17.34 8.03 7.58
CA ILE A 156 17.05 7.64 6.19
C ILE A 156 18.28 7.40 5.32
N GLY A 157 19.48 7.59 5.90
CA GLY A 157 20.77 7.46 5.24
C GLY A 157 21.28 8.76 4.61
N HIS A 158 22.59 8.81 4.35
CA HIS A 158 23.30 9.98 3.83
C HIS A 158 22.66 10.59 2.56
N ILE A 159 22.44 11.91 2.59
CA ILE A 159 21.88 12.74 1.52
C ILE A 159 22.94 13.75 1.06
N GLY A 160 23.63 13.37 -0.01
CA GLY A 160 24.48 14.28 -0.74
C GLY A 160 24.51 13.98 -2.23
N ALA A 161 24.99 14.95 -3.00
CA ALA A 161 25.17 14.86 -4.45
C ALA A 161 26.54 15.43 -4.84
N SER A 162 27.26 14.74 -5.73
CA SER A 162 28.54 15.21 -6.24
C SER A 162 28.34 16.16 -7.42
N VAL A 163 29.09 17.26 -7.43
CA VAL A 163 29.16 18.23 -8.54
C VAL A 163 30.61 18.42 -8.96
N ARG A 164 30.84 19.03 -10.14
CA ARG A 164 32.14 19.05 -10.84
C ARG A 164 33.37 19.42 -9.99
N TYR A 165 33.21 20.15 -8.88
CA TYR A 165 34.30 20.55 -7.97
C TYR A 165 33.90 20.56 -6.48
N SER A 166 32.80 19.92 -6.09
CA SER A 166 32.30 19.97 -4.70
C SER A 166 31.29 18.87 -4.41
N ASN A 167 30.87 18.74 -3.15
CA ASN A 167 29.76 17.89 -2.74
C ASN A 167 28.67 18.74 -2.10
N LEU A 168 27.44 18.55 -2.55
CA LEU A 168 26.25 19.14 -1.98
C LEU A 168 25.79 18.30 -0.78
N ARG A 169 25.50 18.96 0.33
CA ARG A 169 24.93 18.36 1.56
C ARG A 169 23.74 19.16 2.05
N LEU A 170 22.97 18.59 2.96
CA LEU A 170 21.96 19.34 3.70
C LEU A 170 22.63 20.44 4.54
N THR A 171 22.05 21.62 4.55
CA THR A 171 22.59 22.81 5.26
C THR A 171 21.62 23.37 6.30
N SER A 172 20.38 22.87 6.33
CA SER A 172 19.39 23.22 7.33
C SER A 172 18.73 21.96 7.85
N ASP A 173 18.16 22.08 9.05
CA ASP A 173 17.14 21.17 9.56
C ASP A 173 16.04 20.88 8.52
N VAL A 174 15.46 19.69 8.63
CA VAL A 174 14.42 19.20 7.75
C VAL A 174 13.06 19.39 8.42
N ASN A 175 12.15 20.07 7.72
CA ASN A 175 10.75 20.11 8.14
C ASN A 175 10.05 18.88 7.59
N VAL A 176 9.49 18.09 8.49
CA VAL A 176 8.66 16.92 8.21
C VAL A 176 7.21 17.29 8.43
N LYS A 177 6.38 17.15 7.41
CA LYS A 177 4.92 17.27 7.50
C LYS A 177 4.29 15.92 7.21
N TRP A 178 3.33 15.51 8.05
CA TRP A 178 2.57 14.27 7.91
C TRP A 178 1.08 14.59 7.89
N ASP A 179 0.36 13.97 6.96
CA ASP A 179 -1.09 14.00 6.89
C ASP A 179 -1.64 12.58 7.14
N PRO A 180 -2.21 12.31 8.33
CA PRO A 180 -2.71 10.98 8.66
C PRO A 180 -3.97 10.59 7.90
N GLU A 181 -4.75 11.56 7.39
CA GLU A 181 -6.00 11.28 6.68
C GLU A 181 -5.72 10.79 5.25
N GLU A 182 -4.79 11.47 4.57
CA GLU A 182 -4.41 11.11 3.19
C GLU A 182 -3.25 10.09 3.13
N GLY A 183 -2.53 9.89 4.24
CA GLY A 183 -1.28 9.13 4.26
C GLY A 183 -0.17 9.81 3.45
N THR A 184 -0.19 11.14 3.34
CA THR A 184 0.79 11.91 2.56
C THR A 184 1.81 12.56 3.47
N PHE A 185 3.03 12.75 2.97
CA PHE A 185 4.10 13.42 3.72
C PHE A 185 4.91 14.36 2.84
N LYS A 186 5.48 15.37 3.49
CA LYS A 186 6.37 16.34 2.83
C LYS A 186 7.61 16.58 3.67
N PHE A 187 8.77 16.50 3.02
CA PHE A 187 10.05 16.89 3.55
C PHE A 187 10.53 18.15 2.85
N SER A 188 11.02 19.13 3.60
CA SER A 188 11.60 20.34 3.02
C SER A 188 12.80 20.81 3.80
N GLY A 189 13.73 21.44 3.10
CA GLY A 189 14.94 21.97 3.71
C GLY A 189 15.78 22.78 2.73
N SER A 190 17.04 22.95 3.08
CA SER A 190 18.05 23.63 2.27
C SER A 190 19.27 22.74 2.06
N TYR A 191 19.96 22.92 0.94
CA TYR A 191 21.21 22.24 0.61
C TYR A 191 22.23 23.22 0.00
N GLY A 192 23.50 22.82 0.03
CA GLY A 192 24.59 23.58 -0.55
C GLY A 192 25.95 22.93 -0.35
N ILE A 193 27.00 23.71 -0.63
CA ILE A 193 28.40 23.31 -0.51
C ILE A 193 28.87 23.34 0.94
#